data_AF-A0A7K3H592-F1
#
_entry.id   AF-A0A7K3H592-F1
#
_cell.length_a   1.000
_cell.length_b   1.000
_cell.length_c   1.000
_cell.angle_alpha   90.00
_cell.angle_beta   90.00
_cell.angle_gamma   90.00
#
_symmetry.space_group_name_H-M   'P 1'
#
loop_
_entity.id
_entity.type
_entity.pdbx_description
1 polymer ?
#
loop_
_entity_poly.entity_id
_entity_poly.type
_entity_poly.pdbx_seq_one_letter_code
_entity_poly.pdbx_strand_id
1 'polypeptide(L)' 'LTGALARSPVYAAARPRRLRVSGLPTGTHMAYDGEVAPAPPAFVIDKAEEALTVYRPVPD' A
#
# COMPACT_ATOMS: atom_id res chain seq x y z
N LEU A 1 0.26 -12.07 -12.62
CA LEU A 1 1.47 -11.24 -12.79
C LEU A 1 2.51 -11.43 -11.66
N THR A 2 2.59 -12.60 -10.99
CA THR A 2 3.28 -12.74 -9.70
C THR A 2 4.56 -13.59 -9.70
N GLY A 3 4.85 -14.34 -10.78
CA GLY A 3 5.93 -15.33 -10.77
C GLY A 3 7.36 -14.80 -10.98
N ALA A 4 7.53 -13.70 -11.72
CA ALA A 4 8.86 -13.18 -12.08
C ALA A 4 9.40 -12.14 -11.07
N LEU A 5 8.51 -11.34 -10.47
CA LEU A 5 8.91 -10.24 -9.56
C LEU A 5 9.43 -10.74 -8.21
N ALA A 6 8.89 -11.85 -7.70
CA ALA A 6 9.25 -12.37 -6.37
C ALA A 6 10.74 -12.74 -6.20
N ARG A 7 11.48 -12.93 -7.31
CA ARG A 7 12.93 -13.24 -7.31
C ARG A 7 13.79 -12.10 -7.84
N SER A 8 13.22 -10.93 -8.08
CA SER A 8 13.96 -9.79 -8.59
C SER A 8 14.74 -9.10 -7.46
N PRO A 9 16.02 -8.72 -7.67
CA PRO A 9 16.80 -7.98 -6.66
C PRO A 9 16.23 -6.59 -6.38
N VAL A 10 15.34 -6.07 -7.22
CA VAL A 10 14.61 -4.81 -7.01
C VAL A 10 13.24 -5.00 -6.36
N TYR A 11 12.88 -6.23 -5.97
CA TYR A 11 11.64 -6.52 -5.27
C TYR A 11 11.90 -6.84 -3.80
N ALA A 12 11.26 -6.08 -2.91
CA ALA A 12 11.32 -6.30 -1.48
C ALA A 12 9.90 -6.34 -0.90
N ALA A 13 9.71 -7.12 0.16
CA ALA A 13 8.44 -7.21 0.87
C ALA A 13 8.69 -7.14 2.39
N ALA A 14 7.88 -6.34 3.07
CA ALA A 14 7.88 -6.21 4.53
C ALA A 14 6.44 -6.04 5.03
N ARG A 15 6.22 -6.29 6.33
CA ARG A 15 4.92 -6.10 7.00
C ARG A 15 5.03 -5.05 8.13
N PRO A 16 5.32 -3.77 7.82
CA PRO A 16 5.36 -2.74 8.84
C PRO A 16 3.94 -2.32 9.26
N ARG A 17 3.78 -1.86 10.51
CA ARG A 17 2.51 -1.24 10.96
C ARG A 17 2.32 0.17 10.37
N ARG A 18 3.42 0.87 10.12
CA ARG A 18 3.48 2.21 9.55
C ARG A 18 4.59 2.28 8.50
N LEU A 19 4.30 2.89 7.35
CA LEU A 19 5.24 3.08 6.25
C LEU A 19 5.31 4.56 5.87
N ARG A 20 6.50 5.15 5.87
CA ARG A 20 6.74 6.47 5.28
C ARG A 20 7.21 6.29 3.84
N VAL A 21 6.55 6.98 2.92
CA VAL A 21 6.96 7.09 1.51
C VAL A 21 7.39 8.54 1.27
N SER A 22 8.56 8.74 0.68
CA SER A 22 9.11 10.07 0.40
C SER A 22 10.04 10.05 -0.80
N GLY A 23 10.39 11.23 -1.32
CA GLY A 23 11.25 11.34 -2.50
C GLY A 23 10.48 11.08 -3.79
N LEU A 24 9.16 11.29 -3.78
CA LEU A 24 8.32 11.11 -4.95
C LEU A 24 8.57 12.27 -5.94
N PRO A 25 8.87 11.97 -7.21
CA PRO A 25 9.02 13.01 -8.23
C PRO A 25 7.73 13.81 -8.43
N THR A 26 7.85 15.08 -8.80
CA THR A 26 6.70 15.91 -9.21
C THR A 26 5.92 15.25 -10.34
N GLY A 27 4.58 15.29 -10.25
CA GLY A 27 3.68 14.64 -11.22
C GLY A 27 3.43 13.15 -10.96
N THR A 28 4.04 12.57 -9.92
CA THR A 28 3.69 11.23 -9.44
C THR A 28 2.23 11.19 -9.03
N HIS A 29 1.51 10.15 -9.46
CA HIS A 29 0.14 9.88 -9.04
C HIS A 29 0.14 8.71 -8.04
N MET A 30 -0.81 8.75 -7.11
CA MET A 30 -1.12 7.62 -6.23
C MET A 30 -2.53 7.12 -6.51
N ALA A 31 -2.71 5.81 -6.39
CA ALA A 31 -4.00 5.16 -6.46
C ALA A 31 -4.36 4.54 -5.10
N TYR A 32 -5.60 4.70 -4.67
CA TYR A 32 -6.11 4.13 -3.43
C TYR A 32 -7.55 3.67 -3.63
N ASP A 33 -7.78 2.36 -3.48
CA ASP A 33 -9.10 1.72 -3.55
C ASP A 33 -9.97 2.18 -4.75
N GLY A 34 -9.38 2.19 -5.95
CA GLY A 34 -10.06 2.60 -7.19
C GLY A 34 -9.96 4.09 -7.52
N GLU A 35 -9.62 4.94 -6.55
CA GLU A 35 -9.41 6.37 -6.77
C GLU A 35 -7.98 6.69 -7.19
N VAL A 36 -7.79 7.77 -7.96
CA VAL A 36 -6.48 8.26 -8.40
C VAL A 36 -6.37 9.74 -8.11
N ALA A 37 -5.27 10.15 -7.46
CA ALA A 37 -4.98 11.54 -7.17
C ALA A 37 -3.47 11.85 -7.32
N PRO A 38 -3.09 13.13 -7.51
CA PRO A 38 -1.69 13.54 -7.42
C PRO A 38 -1.10 13.16 -6.06
N ALA A 39 0.08 12.55 -6.06
CA ALA A 39 0.77 12.21 -4.82
C ALA A 39 1.46 13.45 -4.23
N PRO A 40 1.41 13.65 -2.91
CA PRO A 40 2.27 14.63 -2.26
C PRO A 40 3.74 14.19 -2.34
N PRO A 41 4.72 15.08 -2.09
CA PRO A 41 6.15 14.73 -2.13
C PRO A 41 6.55 13.63 -1.13
N ALA A 42 5.77 13.49 -0.06
CA ALA A 42 5.89 12.44 0.95
C ALA A 42 4.55 12.22 1.67
N PHE A 43 4.31 10.99 2.14
CA PHE A 43 3.15 10.65 2.96
C PHE A 43 3.45 9.44 3.88
N VAL A 44 2.55 9.20 4.82
CA VAL A 44 2.60 8.05 5.72
C VAL A 44 1.38 7.19 5.48
N ILE A 45 1.59 5.89 5.31
CA ILE A 45 0.54 4.87 5.36
C ILE A 45 0.56 4.30 6.78
N ASP A 46 -0.53 4.48 7.50
CA ASP A 46 -0.73 3.91 8.84
C ASP A 46 -1.91 2.94 8.80
N LYS A 47 -1.82 1.85 9.57
CA LYS A 47 -2.93 0.89 9.68
C LYS A 47 -3.74 1.21 10.92
N ALA A 48 -4.97 1.67 10.68
CA ALA A 48 -5.97 1.85 11.71
C ALA A 48 -6.53 0.47 12.09
N GLU A 49 -6.01 -0.11 13.17
CA GLU A 49 -6.45 -1.40 13.67
C GLU A 49 -7.92 -1.33 14.10
N GLU A 50 -8.68 -2.37 13.76
CA GLU A 50 -10.07 -2.54 14.20
C GLU A 50 -11.00 -1.35 13.86
N ALA A 51 -10.61 -0.49 12.92
CA ALA A 51 -11.35 0.73 12.57
C ALA A 51 -12.73 0.47 11.96
N LEU A 52 -13.00 -0.77 11.55
CA LEU A 52 -14.25 -1.17 10.94
C LEU A 52 -14.65 -2.58 11.37
N THR A 53 -15.87 -2.71 11.90
CA THR A 53 -16.52 -4.01 12.08
C THR A 53 -17.28 -4.38 10.81
N VAL A 54 -17.05 -5.58 10.29
CA VAL A 54 -17.71 -6.08 9.08
C VAL A 54 -18.32 -7.46 9.32
N TYR A 55 -19.41 -7.75 8.64
CA TYR A 55 -19.90 -9.12 8.53
C TYR A 55 -18.95 -9.93 7.64
N ARG A 56 -18.56 -11.12 8.09
CA ARG A 56 -17.75 -12.07 7.31
C ARG A 56 -18.42 -13.45 7.26
N PRO A 57 -18.22 -14.21 6.19
CA PRO A 57 -18.60 -15.62 6.16
C PRO A 57 -17.94 -16.40 7.30
N VAL A 58 -18.67 -17.39 7.83
CA VAL A 58 -18.09 -18.38 8.74
C VAL A 58 -17.12 -19.24 7.91
N PRO A 59 -15.85 -19.40 8.33
CA PRO A 59 -14.94 -20.32 7.65
C PRO A 59 -15.47 -21.76 7.73
N ASP A 60 -15.30 -22.53 6.66
CA ASP A 60 -15.53 -23.98 6.67
C ASP A 60 -14.55 -24.73 7.60
#